data_AF-A0A2T1E3M3-F1
#
_entry.id   AF-A0A2T1E3M3-F1
#
_cell.length_a   1.000
_cell.length_b   1.000
_cell.length_c   1.000
_cell.angle_alpha   90.00
_cell.angle_beta   90.00
_cell.angle_gamma   90.00
#
_symmetry.space_group_name_H-M   'P 1'
#
loop_
_entity.id
_entity.type
_entity.pdbx_description
1 polymer ?
#
loop_
_entity_poly.entity_id
_entity_poly.type
_entity_poly.pdbx_seq_one_letter_code
_entity_poly.pdbx_strand_id
1 'polypeptide(L)'
;MLLAGFCFVAIEPAWSLPSPDDQPEEVLRTEIITGARSPIDGKPISASEYAQLQTELQTPASSRPQLGRAIEKNLNLLRLRKFIKTFFPFLPVR
;
A
#
# COMPACT_ATOMS: atom_id res chain seq x y z
N MET A 1 -62.94 40.79 10.27
CA MET A 1 -61.76 39.94 10.00
C MET A 1 -60.59 40.51 10.79
N LEU A 2 -60.05 39.76 11.76
CA LEU A 2 -58.60 39.54 11.96
C LEU A 2 -58.44 38.79 13.28
N LEU A 3 -57.84 37.60 13.26
CA LEU A 3 -57.27 37.00 14.46
C LEU A 3 -55.88 36.52 14.07
N ALA A 4 -54.88 37.32 14.43
CA ALA A 4 -53.48 37.02 14.20
C ALA A 4 -53.03 35.98 15.23
N GLY A 5 -52.76 34.76 14.78
CA GLY A 5 -52.18 33.70 15.60
C GLY A 5 -50.67 33.89 15.74
N PHE A 6 -50.20 34.08 16.96
CA PHE A 6 -48.78 34.10 17.29
C PHE A 6 -48.29 32.64 17.41
N CYS A 7 -47.38 32.24 16.52
CA CYS A 7 -46.80 30.90 16.51
C CYS A 7 -45.48 30.93 17.30
N PHE A 8 -45.45 30.28 18.45
CA PHE A 8 -44.24 30.16 19.27
C PHE A 8 -43.39 29.00 18.74
N VAL A 9 -42.27 29.31 18.11
CA VAL A 9 -41.29 28.32 17.64
C VAL A 9 -40.32 28.06 18.79
N ALA A 10 -40.37 26.85 19.35
CA ALA A 10 -39.37 26.39 20.30
C ALA A 10 -38.06 26.07 19.56
N ILE A 11 -36.96 26.70 19.98
CA ILE A 11 -35.61 26.41 19.49
C ILE A 11 -34.99 25.45 20.49
N GLU A 12 -34.90 24.18 20.11
CA GLU A 12 -34.16 23.17 20.88
C GLU A 12 -32.65 23.45 20.75
N PRO A 13 -31.89 23.52 21.86
CA PRO A 13 -30.44 23.68 21.79
C PRO A 13 -29.81 22.37 21.28
N ALA A 14 -29.34 22.37 20.04
CA ALA A 14 -28.57 21.27 19.48
C ALA A 14 -27.17 21.22 20.14
N TRP A 15 -27.05 20.51 21.26
CA TRP A 15 -25.77 20.06 21.78
C TRP A 15 -25.34 18.81 21.00
N SER A 16 -24.82 19.02 19.80
CA SER A 16 -24.22 17.95 19.00
C SER A 16 -22.75 17.79 19.36
N LEU A 17 -22.46 17.33 20.58
CA LEU A 17 -21.14 16.80 20.86
C LEU A 17 -20.94 15.55 19.98
N PRO A 18 -19.77 15.38 19.34
CA PRO A 18 -19.48 14.16 18.61
C PRO A 18 -19.61 12.94 19.54
N SER A 19 -19.89 11.77 18.96
CA SER A 19 -19.98 10.54 19.75
C SER A 19 -18.70 10.34 20.55
N PRO A 20 -18.73 9.86 21.81
CA PRO A 20 -17.50 9.59 22.56
C PRO A 20 -16.59 8.54 21.88
N ASP A 21 -17.15 7.74 20.96
CA ASP A 21 -16.40 6.78 20.15
C ASP A 21 -15.79 7.39 18.87
N ASP A 22 -16.19 8.60 18.47
CA ASP A 22 -15.61 9.28 17.30
C ASP A 22 -14.20 9.78 17.61
N GLN A 23 -13.25 9.44 16.74
CA GLN A 23 -11.90 10.00 16.84
C GLN A 23 -11.95 11.52 16.61
N PRO A 24 -11.28 12.32 17.47
CA PRO A 24 -11.22 13.76 17.28
C PRO A 24 -10.45 14.12 16.01
N GLU A 25 -10.89 15.19 15.36
CA GLU A 25 -10.35 15.70 14.10
C GLU A 25 -8.86 16.04 14.20
N GLU A 26 -8.39 16.51 15.36
CA GLU A 26 -6.98 16.80 15.62
C GLU A 26 -6.11 15.55 15.51
N VAL A 27 -6.65 14.38 15.88
CA VAL A 27 -5.95 13.11 15.73
C VAL A 27 -5.91 12.70 14.26
N LEU A 28 -7.05 12.77 13.56
CA LEU A 28 -7.14 12.44 12.13
C LEU A 28 -6.23 13.31 11.25
N ARG A 29 -6.07 14.60 11.59
CA ARG A 29 -5.15 15.51 10.88
C ARG A 29 -3.68 15.15 11.05
N THR A 30 -3.35 14.42 12.12
CA THR A 30 -2.00 13.95 12.39
C THR A 30 -1.74 12.57 11.78
N GLU A 31 -2.79 11.85 11.38
CA GLU A 31 -2.67 10.56 10.71
C GLU A 31 -2.09 10.74 9.30
N ILE A 32 -0.96 10.07 9.05
CA ILE A 32 -0.34 10.07 7.73
C ILE A 32 -1.11 9.08 6.84
N ILE A 33 -1.94 9.62 5.94
CA ILE A 33 -2.69 8.82 4.97
C ILE A 33 -1.71 8.21 3.98
N THR A 34 -1.38 6.93 4.18
CA THR A 34 -0.62 6.12 3.23
C THR A 34 -1.60 5.30 2.42
N GLY A 35 -1.46 5.27 1.09
CA GLY A 35 -2.30 4.43 0.20
C GLY A 35 -2.04 2.93 0.34
N ALA A 36 -1.42 2.50 1.44
CA ALA A 36 -0.99 1.14 1.69
C ALA A 36 -2.17 0.27 2.13
N ARG A 37 -2.10 -1.02 1.77
CA ARG A 37 -3.11 -2.02 2.12
C ARG A 37 -2.46 -3.27 2.70
N SER A 38 -3.18 -3.93 3.59
CA SER A 38 -2.78 -5.21 4.16
C SER A 38 -2.59 -6.25 3.04
N PRO A 39 -1.48 -6.99 3.01
CA PRO A 39 -1.25 -8.05 2.04
C PRO A 39 -2.21 -9.24 2.18
N ILE A 40 -2.80 -9.41 3.36
CA ILE A 40 -3.65 -10.56 3.70
C ILE A 40 -5.12 -10.23 3.38
N ASP A 41 -5.60 -9.09 3.86
CA ASP A 41 -7.03 -8.74 3.82
C ASP A 41 -7.36 -7.62 2.83
N GLY A 42 -6.35 -6.93 2.26
CA GLY A 42 -6.55 -5.81 1.33
C GLY A 42 -7.19 -4.56 1.96
N LYS A 43 -7.38 -4.54 3.29
CA LYS A 43 -7.87 -3.39 4.06
C LYS A 43 -6.80 -2.29 4.13
N PRO A 44 -7.19 -1.01 4.20
CA PRO A 44 -6.24 0.08 4.44
C PRO A 44 -5.52 -0.14 5.77
N ILE A 45 -4.22 0.16 5.79
CA ILE A 45 -3.39 0.05 6.99
C ILE A 45 -2.87 1.43 7.40
N SER A 46 -2.60 1.58 8.69
CA SER A 46 -2.04 2.82 9.24
C SER A 46 -0.56 2.98 8.86
N ALA A 47 -0.04 4.21 8.96
CA ALA A 47 1.35 4.50 8.63
C ALA A 47 2.36 3.75 9.53
N SER A 48 2.01 3.50 10.80
CA SER A 48 2.86 2.75 11.74
C SER A 48 2.94 1.27 11.36
N GLU A 49 1.80 0.65 11.03
CA GLU A 49 1.73 -0.72 10.52
C GLU A 49 2.48 -0.85 9.20
N TYR A 50 2.33 0.13 8.31
CA TYR A 50 3.09 0.17 7.06
C TYR A 50 4.60 0.24 7.29
N ALA A 51 5.07 1.06 8.23
CA ALA A 51 6.49 1.14 8.57
C ALA A 51 7.04 -0.19 9.13
N GLN A 52 6.24 -0.89 9.94
CA GLN A 52 6.58 -2.23 10.44
C GLN A 52 6.66 -3.24 9.31
N LEU A 53 5.64 -3.27 8.43
CA LEU A 53 5.62 -4.14 7.25
C LEU A 53 6.82 -3.88 6.34
N GLN A 54 7.17 -2.61 6.12
CA GLN A 54 8.33 -2.24 5.33
C GLN A 54 9.63 -2.76 5.94
N THR A 55 9.75 -2.74 7.26
CA THR A 55 10.91 -3.29 7.99
C THR A 55 10.99 -4.80 7.84
N GLU A 56 9.84 -5.49 7.92
CA GLU A 56 9.76 -6.94 7.71
C GLU A 56 10.14 -7.32 6.27
N LEU A 57 9.67 -6.57 5.28
CA LEU A 57 10.01 -6.78 3.86
C LEU A 57 11.47 -6.45 3.52
N GLN A 58 12.07 -5.48 4.22
CA GLN A 58 13.48 -5.14 4.09
C GLN A 58 14.39 -6.17 4.75
N THR A 59 13.89 -6.91 5.74
CA THR A 59 14.59 -8.08 6.25
C THR A 59 14.68 -9.04 5.08
N PRO A 60 15.89 -9.33 4.56
CA PRO A 60 16.02 -10.17 3.39
C PRO A 60 15.42 -11.53 3.76
N ALA A 61 14.20 -11.80 3.29
CA ALA A 61 13.68 -13.14 3.27
C ALA A 61 14.78 -13.95 2.58
N SER A 62 15.44 -14.84 3.33
CA SER A 62 16.72 -15.48 3.00
C SER A 62 16.69 -16.35 1.74
N SER A 63 15.66 -16.25 0.93
CA SER A 63 15.52 -16.92 -0.33
C SER A 63 15.30 -15.84 -1.39
N ARG A 64 16.42 -15.33 -1.95
CA ARG A 64 16.41 -14.97 -3.39
C ARG A 64 15.64 -16.10 -4.07
N PRO A 65 14.59 -15.82 -4.86
CA PRO A 65 13.81 -16.86 -5.49
C PRO A 65 14.79 -17.81 -6.18
N GLN A 66 14.92 -19.02 -5.64
CA GLN A 66 15.87 -19.99 -6.15
C GLN A 66 15.32 -20.38 -7.52
N LEU A 67 15.85 -19.74 -8.56
CA LEU A 67 15.52 -20.13 -9.92
C LEU A 67 15.85 -21.61 -10.00
N GLY A 68 14.89 -22.43 -10.45
CA GLY A 68 15.11 -23.87 -10.54
C GLY A 68 16.43 -24.12 -11.27
N ARG A 69 17.25 -25.06 -10.77
CA ARG A 69 18.61 -25.35 -11.26
C ARG A 69 18.70 -25.45 -12.80
N ALA A 70 17.63 -25.88 -13.47
CA ALA A 70 17.53 -25.93 -14.92
C ALA A 70 17.50 -24.54 -15.59
N ILE A 71 16.78 -23.57 -15.01
CA ILE A 71 16.67 -22.21 -15.53
C ILE A 71 18.01 -21.48 -15.39
N GLU A 72 18.72 -21.66 -14.26
CA GLU A 72 20.06 -21.09 -14.05
C GLU A 72 21.06 -21.58 -15.09
N LYS A 73 21.05 -22.89 -15.39
CA LYS A 73 21.89 -23.49 -16.43
C LYS A 73 21.59 -22.88 -17.81
N ASN A 74 20.32 -22.82 -18.20
CA ASN A 74 19.92 -22.25 -19.48
C ASN A 74 20.31 -20.77 -19.60
N LEU A 75 20.12 -19.99 -18.53
CA LEU A 75 20.51 -18.59 -18.50
C LEU A 75 22.02 -18.40 -18.71
N ASN A 76 22.84 -19.24 -18.07
CA ASN A 76 24.29 -19.20 -18.24
C ASN A 76 24.72 -19.57 -19.67
N LEU A 77 24.08 -20.57 -20.29
CA LEU A 77 24.33 -20.92 -21.69
C LEU A 77 23.95 -19.77 -22.64
N LEU A 78 22.83 -19.09 -22.38
CA LEU A 78 22.40 -17.92 -23.16
C LEU A 78 23.41 -16.75 -23.02
N ARG A 79 23.89 -16.49 -21.80
CA ARG A 79 24.92 -15.48 -21.54
C ARG A 79 26.22 -15.80 -22.27
N LEU A 80 26.66 -17.06 -22.23
CA LEU A 80 27.85 -17.52 -22.94
C LEU A 80 27.68 -17.39 -24.46
N ARG A 81 26.52 -17.78 -25.01
CA ARG A 81 26.20 -17.61 -26.43
C ARG A 81 26.27 -16.14 -26.84
N LYS A 82 25.70 -15.25 -26.03
CA LYS A 82 25.75 -13.80 -26.28
C LYS A 82 27.19 -13.30 -26.27
N PHE A 83 27.98 -13.69 -25.28
CA PHE A 83 29.40 -13.34 -25.18
C PHE A 83 30.19 -13.76 -26.43
N ILE A 84 30.04 -15.01 -26.86
CA ILE A 84 30.73 -15.51 -28.06
C ILE A 84 30.33 -14.71 -29.29
N LYS A 85 29.04 -14.42 -29.49
CA LYS A 85 28.58 -13.59 -30.63
C LYS A 85 29.12 -12.16 -30.59
N THR A 86 29.31 -11.58 -29.41
CA THR A 86 29.84 -10.22 -29.25
C THR A 86 31.33 -10.16 -29.57
N PHE A 87 32.14 -11.09 -29.03
CA PHE A 87 33.60 -11.03 -29.15
C PHE A 87 34.13 -11.76 -30.39
N PHE A 88 33.38 -12.73 -30.92
CA PHE A 88 33.77 -13.56 -32.06
C PHE A 88 32.65 -13.62 -33.11
N PRO A 89 32.33 -12.49 -33.79
CA PRO A 89 31.19 -12.39 -34.71
C PRO A 89 31.34 -13.24 -35.98
N PHE A 90 32.53 -13.79 -36.23
CA PHE A 90 32.85 -14.63 -37.39
C PHE A 90 32.69 -16.13 -37.11
N LEU A 91 32.40 -16.55 -35.87
CA LEU A 91 32.16 -17.96 -35.56
C LEU A 91 30.73 -18.38 -35.93
N PRO A 92 30.55 -19.53 -36.62
CA PRO A 92 29.23 -20.04 -36.97
C PRO A 92 28.57 -20.74 -35.78
N VAL A 93 28.11 -19.98 -34.79
CA VAL A 93 27.36 -20.50 -33.63
C VAL A 93 25.85 -20.43 -33.94
N ARG A 94 25.24 -21.56 -34.34
CA ARG A 94 23.78 -21.70 -34.52
C ARG A 94 23.07 -21.76 -33.17
#